data_AF-A0A8T1S0L2-F1
#
_entry.id   AF-A0A8T1S0L2-F1
#
_cell.length_a   1.000
_cell.length_b   1.000
_cell.length_c   1.000
_cell.angle_alpha   90.00
_cell.angle_beta   90.00
_cell.angle_gamma   90.00
#
_symmetry.space_group_name_H-M   'P 1'
#
loop_
_entity.id
_entity.type
_entity.pdbx_description
1 polymer ?
#
loop_
_entity_poly.entity_id
_entity_poly.type
_entity_poly.pdbx_seq_one_letter_code
_entity_poly.pdbx_strand_id
1 'polypeptide(L)' 'PAAPLSPQAHDLQELRRSASLATKVFVQRDYSDGTLCQFQTKFPLELDSRV' A
#
# COMPACT_ATOMS: atom_id res chain seq x y z
N PRO A 1 16.08 -14.80 -32.61
CA PRO A 1 15.03 -15.52 -31.87
C PRO A 1 14.69 -14.79 -30.55
N ALA A 2 13.54 -14.13 -30.49
CA ALA A 2 13.09 -13.41 -29.31
C ALA A 2 12.57 -14.40 -28.26
N ALA A 3 13.08 -14.32 -27.03
CA ALA A 3 12.60 -15.13 -25.91
C ALA A 3 11.18 -14.68 -25.52
N PRO A 4 10.27 -15.59 -25.13
CA PRO A 4 8.95 -15.19 -24.65
C PRO A 4 9.13 -14.50 -23.28
N LEU A 5 8.67 -13.25 -23.20
CA LEU A 5 8.46 -12.55 -21.93
C LEU A 5 7.28 -13.25 -21.23
N SER A 6 7.56 -14.25 -20.41
CA SER A 6 6.56 -14.76 -19.48
C SER A 6 6.19 -13.62 -18.52
N PRO A 7 4.91 -13.25 -18.38
CA PRO A 7 4.52 -12.38 -17.28
C PRO A 7 4.95 -13.11 -16.00
N GLN A 8 5.75 -12.45 -15.15
CA GLN A 8 6.13 -12.98 -13.85
C GLN A 8 4.86 -13.24 -13.05
N ALA A 9 4.29 -14.44 -13.17
CA ALA A 9 3.32 -14.96 -12.25
C ALA A 9 4.08 -15.13 -10.93
N HIS A 10 4.13 -14.08 -10.13
CA HIS A 10 4.64 -14.14 -8.77
C HIS A 10 4.00 -15.36 -8.11
N ASP A 11 4.86 -16.25 -7.62
CA ASP A 11 4.52 -17.58 -7.17
C ASP A 11 3.41 -17.49 -6.11
N LEU A 12 2.24 -18.06 -6.41
CA LEU A 12 1.14 -18.12 -5.44
C LEU A 12 1.56 -18.83 -4.15
N GLN A 13 2.58 -19.70 -4.20
CA GLN A 13 3.13 -20.28 -2.97
C GLN A 13 3.88 -19.25 -2.13
N GLU A 14 4.56 -18.28 -2.74
CA GLU A 14 5.20 -17.18 -2.01
C GLU A 14 4.16 -16.31 -1.30
N LEU A 15 3.04 -16.01 -1.99
CA LEU A 15 1.90 -15.33 -1.37
C LEU A 15 1.28 -16.15 -0.23
N ARG A 16 1.20 -17.48 -0.36
CA ARG A 16 0.72 -18.36 0.71
C ARG A 16 1.69 -18.39 1.90
N ARG A 17 2.99 -18.38 1.66
CA ARG A 17 4.03 -18.29 2.70
C ARG A 17 3.90 -16.98 3.48
N SER A 18 3.80 -15.83 2.79
CA SER A 18 3.64 -14.54 3.45
C SER A 18 2.29 -14.41 4.17
N ALA A 19 1.20 -14.97 3.63
CA ALA A 19 -0.10 -14.99 4.29
C ALA A 19 -0.09 -15.77 5.61
N SER A 20 0.68 -16.86 5.72
CA SER A 20 0.84 -17.59 6.99
C SER A 20 1.62 -16.81 8.07
N LEU A 21 2.45 -15.84 7.63
CA LEU A 21 3.22 -14.96 8.52
C LEU A 21 2.46 -13.69 8.89
N ALA A 22 1.35 -13.38 8.20
CA ALA A 22 0.56 -12.18 8.42
C ALA A 22 -0.50 -12.42 9.51
N THR A 23 -0.50 -11.58 10.54
CA THR A 23 -1.55 -11.59 11.56
C THR A 23 -2.69 -10.67 11.10
N LYS A 24 -3.89 -11.22 10.89
CA LYS A 24 -5.08 -10.41 10.66
C LYS A 24 -5.47 -9.73 11.97
N VAL A 25 -5.32 -8.41 12.01
CA VAL A 25 -5.79 -7.57 13.11
C VAL A 25 -7.00 -6.77 12.66
N PHE A 26 -7.98 -6.61 13.56
CA PHE A 26 -9.08 -5.68 13.37
C PHE A 26 -8.72 -4.38 14.07
N VAL A 27 -8.77 -3.27 13.33
CA VAL A 27 -8.51 -1.93 13.89
C VAL A 27 -9.83 -1.17 13.88
N GLN A 28 -10.33 -0.85 15.06
CA GLN A 28 -11.45 0.07 15.21
C GLN A 28 -10.89 1.49 15.28
N ARG A 29 -11.14 2.29 14.25
CA ARG A 29 -10.85 3.73 14.30
C ARG A 29 -12.00 4.43 15.00
N ASP A 30 -11.68 5.21 16.02
CA ASP A 30 -12.61 6.15 16.61
C ASP A 30 -12.72 7.36 15.68
N TYR A 31 -13.90 7.58 15.12
CA TYR A 31 -14.24 8.75 14.30
C TYR A 31 -15.17 9.71 15.04
N SER A 32 -15.26 9.62 16.37
CA SER A 32 -16.15 10.48 17.17
C SER A 32 -15.88 11.98 16.96
N ASP A 33 -14.65 12.34 16.62
CA ASP A 33 -14.23 13.72 16.32
C ASP A 33 -14.21 14.04 14.80
N GLY A 34 -14.70 13.12 13.96
CA GLY A 34 -14.67 13.22 12.50
C GLY A 34 -13.31 12.91 11.87
N THR A 35 -13.26 12.85 10.54
CA THR A 35 -12.01 12.76 9.78
C THR A 35 -11.51 14.16 9.47
N LEU A 36 -10.32 14.53 9.98
CA LEU A 36 -9.68 15.80 9.64
C LEU A 36 -9.27 15.81 8.17
N CYS A 37 -10.13 16.31 7.29
CA CYS A 37 -9.75 16.69 5.92
C CYS A 37 -9.01 18.03 5.98
N GLN A 38 -7.68 18.01 5.90
CA GLN A 38 -6.87 19.21 5.84
C GLN A 38 -6.62 19.60 4.38
N PHE A 39 -7.18 20.74 3.96
CA PHE A 39 -6.87 21.35 2.68
C PHE A 39 -5.74 22.37 2.89
N GLN A 40 -4.64 22.19 2.17
CA GLN A 40 -3.52 23.11 2.21
C GLN A 40 -3.53 23.96 0.93
N THR A 41 -3.33 25.27 1.08
CA THR A 41 -3.17 26.20 -0.07
C THR A 41 -1.74 26.22 -0.59
N LYS A 42 -0.84 25.48 0.05
CA LYS A 42 0.57 25.34 -0.28
C LYS A 42 0.93 23.87 -0.37
N PHE A 43 1.89 23.55 -1.21
CA PHE A 43 2.37 22.20 -1.35
C PHE A 43 3.12 21.76 -0.08
N PRO A 44 2.84 20.58 0.48
CA PRO A 44 3.55 20.08 1.66
C PRO A 44 5.04 19.95 1.37
N LEU A 45 5.88 20.45 2.28
CA LEU A 45 7.34 20.43 2.09
C LEU A 45 7.89 19.00 2.01
N GLU A 46 7.22 18.03 2.64
CA GLU A 46 7.61 16.61 2.59
C GLU A 46 7.39 15.97 1.21
N LEU A 47 6.60 16.62 0.35
CA LEU A 47 6.32 16.15 -1.01
C LEU A 47 7.19 16.87 -2.05
N ASP A 48 7.92 17.91 -1.69
CA ASP A 48 8.72 18.75 -2.61
C ASP A 48 9.73 17.92 -3.42
N SER A 49 10.32 16.90 -2.80
CA SER A 49 11.26 15.98 -3.45
C SER A 49 10.61 14.97 -4.42
N ARG A 50 9.28 15.01 -4.58
CA ARG A 50 8.50 14.07 -5.41
C ARG A 50 7.85 14.73 -6.63
N VAL A 51 8.14 16.01 -6.88
CA VAL A 51 7.69 16.78 -8.05
C VAL A 51 8.71 16.70 -9.17
#